data_AF-A0A846Q1N2-F1
#
_entry.id   AF-A0A846Q1N2-F1
#
_cell.length_a   1.000
_cell.length_b   1.000
_cell.length_c   1.000
_cell.angle_alpha   90.00
_cell.angle_beta   90.00
_cell.angle_gamma   90.00
#
_symmetry.space_group_name_H-M   'P 1'
#
loop_
_entity.id
_entity.type
_entity.pdbx_description
1 polymer ?
#
loop_
_entity_poly.entity_id
_entity_poly.type
_entity_poly.pdbx_seq_one_letter_code
_entity_poly.pdbx_strand_id
1 'polypeptide(L)'
;MEAYTGAALSRRERTSILIEKPKKPDFIARPSSTEEIQEIVRLANQNKVAVIPMGSLTSEYAEAVPLEGGIMLDMARMNHIEIDEELLT
;
A
#
# COMPACT_ATOMS: atom_id res chain seq x y z
N MET A 1 -12.00 -5.80 5.55
CA MET A 1 -10.94 -4.78 5.37
C MET A 1 -10.49 -4.27 6.73
N GLU A 2 -9.17 -4.21 6.96
CA GLU A 2 -8.58 -3.54 8.13
C GLU A 2 -7.97 -2.20 7.68
N ALA A 3 -8.19 -1.11 8.43
CA ALA A 3 -7.60 0.18 8.13
C ALA A 3 -7.24 0.95 9.41
N TYR A 4 -6.13 1.70 9.39
CA TYR A 4 -5.65 2.52 10.49
C TYR A 4 -4.91 3.77 10.01
N THR A 5 -4.79 4.76 10.88
CA THR A 5 -4.08 6.02 10.56
C THR A 5 -2.57 5.79 10.47
N GLY A 6 -1.88 6.45 9.55
CA GLY A 6 -0.41 6.37 9.43
C GLY A 6 0.38 6.93 10.62
N ALA A 7 -0.29 7.58 11.56
CA ALA A 7 0.26 7.94 12.86
C ALA A 7 0.73 6.71 13.67
N ALA A 8 0.08 5.56 13.49
CA ALA A 8 0.34 4.31 14.21
C ALA A 8 1.59 3.53 13.74
N LEU A 9 2.19 3.89 12.59
CA LEU A 9 3.41 3.25 12.11
C LEU A 9 4.63 3.54 12.98
N SER A 10 5.47 2.53 13.17
CA SER A 10 6.76 2.65 13.86
C SER A 10 7.75 3.48 13.03
N ARG A 11 8.81 4.00 13.66
CA ARG A 11 9.82 4.84 12.98
C ARG A 11 10.59 4.10 11.88
N ARG A 12 10.70 2.76 11.93
CA ARG A 12 11.41 1.96 10.93
C ARG A 12 10.63 1.80 9.63
N GLU A 13 9.30 1.69 9.70
CA GLU A 13 8.41 1.56 8.54
C GLU A 13 8.22 2.89 7.79
N ARG A 14 8.86 3.97 8.26
CA ARG A 14 8.69 5.35 7.79
C ARG A 14 9.85 5.87 6.95
N THR A 15 10.99 5.20 6.94
CA THR A 15 12.24 5.79 6.42
C THR A 15 12.76 4.97 5.26
N SER A 16 12.67 5.54 4.06
CA SER A 16 13.68 5.25 3.03
C SER A 16 14.92 6.07 3.34
N ILE A 17 16.10 5.46 3.19
CA ILE A 17 17.39 6.15 3.29
C ILE A 17 17.59 7.19 2.18
N LEU A 18 16.80 7.11 1.10
CA LEU A 18 16.89 8.02 -0.05
C LEU A 18 16.10 9.32 0.12
N ILE A 19 15.16 9.37 1.08
CA ILE A 19 14.26 10.52 1.24
C ILE A 19 14.48 11.15 2.61
N GLU A 20 14.94 12.40 2.60
CA GLU A 20 15.35 13.12 3.82
C GLU A 20 14.16 13.38 4.77
N LYS A 21 12.95 13.60 4.23
CA LYS A 21 11.73 13.91 4.99
C LYS A 21 10.48 13.27 4.35
N PRO A 22 10.29 11.95 4.46
CA PRO A 22 9.08 11.31 3.98
C PRO A 22 7.87 11.81 4.80
N LYS A 23 6.73 12.07 4.13
CA LYS A 23 5.47 12.29 4.83
C LYS A 23 4.95 10.97 5.41
N LYS A 24 4.00 11.06 6.32
CA LYS A 24 3.25 9.89 6.78
C LYS A 24 2.09 9.67 5.82
N PRO A 25 1.69 8.42 5.57
CA PRO A 25 0.41 8.19 4.93
C PRO A 25 -0.72 8.67 5.86
N ASP A 26 -1.83 9.09 5.28
CA ASP A 26 -3.02 9.45 6.05
C ASP A 26 -3.67 8.18 6.61
N PHE A 27 -3.77 7.15 5.75
CA PHE A 27 -4.34 5.85 6.08
C PHE A 27 -3.50 4.72 5.52
N ILE A 28 -3.58 3.58 6.20
CA ILE A 28 -3.07 2.30 5.72
C ILE A 28 -4.24 1.34 5.71
N ALA A 29 -4.49 0.74 4.56
CA ALA A 29 -5.49 -0.30 4.38
C ALA A 29 -4.78 -1.64 4.15
N ARG A 30 -5.28 -2.71 4.77
CA ARG A 30 -4.80 -4.09 4.58
C ARG A 30 -5.90 -4.91 3.91
N PRO A 31 -6.07 -4.81 2.58
CA PRO A 31 -7.09 -5.57 1.87
C PRO A 31 -6.79 -7.07 1.89
N SER A 32 -7.83 -7.88 1.82
CA SER A 32 -7.74 -9.34 1.69
C SER A 32 -8.37 -9.87 0.40
N SER A 33 -8.95 -9.00 -0.43
CA SER A 33 -9.52 -9.40 -1.71
C SER A 33 -9.42 -8.28 -2.75
N THR A 34 -9.60 -8.66 -4.02
CA THR A 34 -9.64 -7.74 -5.15
C THR A 34 -10.77 -6.72 -5.02
N GLU A 35 -11.93 -7.14 -4.51
CA GLU A 35 -13.11 -6.28 -4.33
C GLU A 35 -12.83 -5.14 -3.35
N GLU A 36 -12.13 -5.43 -2.25
CA GLU A 36 -11.72 -4.41 -1.27
C GLU A 36 -10.75 -3.41 -1.90
N ILE A 37 -9.78 -3.86 -2.71
CA ILE A 37 -8.90 -2.96 -3.47
C ILE A 37 -9.70 -2.06 -4.40
N GLN A 38 -10.63 -2.64 -5.17
CA GLN A 38 -11.44 -1.88 -6.10
C GLN A 38 -12.28 -0.81 -5.38
N GLU A 39 -12.83 -1.11 -4.21
CA GLU A 39 -13.57 -0.15 -3.38
C GLU A 39 -12.66 1.00 -2.93
N ILE A 40 -11.47 0.69 -2.42
CA ILE A 40 -10.49 1.68 -2.00
C ILE A 40 -10.07 2.58 -3.17
N VAL A 41 -9.74 2.01 -4.32
CA VAL A 41 -9.31 2.76 -5.51
C VAL A 41 -10.43 3.65 -6.04
N ARG A 42 -11.68 3.17 -6.08
CA ARG A 42 -12.84 3.99 -6.46
C ARG A 42 -13.03 5.18 -5.53
N LEU A 43 -13.00 4.95 -4.22
CA LEU A 43 -13.13 6.01 -3.21
C LEU A 43 -11.97 7.01 -3.28
N ALA A 44 -10.75 6.52 -3.42
CA ALA A 44 -9.55 7.35 -3.53
C ALA A 44 -9.61 8.24 -4.79
N ASN A 45 -10.04 7.69 -5.93
CA ASN A 45 -10.18 8.45 -7.17
C ASN A 45 -11.26 9.54 -7.10
N GLN A 46 -12.38 9.27 -6.41
CA GLN A 46 -13.42 10.27 -6.15
C GLN A 46 -12.89 11.45 -5.33
N ASN A 47 -12.02 11.18 -4.36
CA ASN A 47 -11.47 12.17 -3.45
C ASN A 47 -10.09 12.71 -3.87
N LYS A 48 -9.56 12.27 -5.01
CA LYS A 48 -8.21 12.64 -5.50
C LYS A 48 -7.10 12.33 -4.49
N VAL A 49 -7.24 11.22 -3.78
CA VAL A 49 -6.26 10.72 -2.82
C VAL A 49 -5.33 9.73 -3.50
N ALA A 50 -4.02 9.87 -3.29
CA ALA A 50 -3.03 8.93 -3.82
C ALA A 50 -3.17 7.55 -3.17
N VAL A 51 -2.98 6.50 -3.97
CA VAL A 51 -2.97 5.11 -3.52
C VAL A 51 -1.58 4.54 -3.80
N ILE A 52 -0.93 4.01 -2.77
CA ILE A 52 0.46 3.54 -2.84
C ILE A 52 0.48 2.06 -2.43
N PRO A 53 0.63 1.12 -3.37
CA PRO A 53 0.74 -0.30 -3.04
C PRO A 53 2.06 -0.59 -2.33
N MET A 54 2.01 -1.46 -1.33
CA MET A 54 3.15 -1.85 -0.51
C MET A 54 3.15 -3.36 -0.30
N GLY A 55 4.28 -3.99 -0.62
CA GLY A 55 4.60 -5.36 -0.19
C GLY A 55 5.32 -5.36 1.16
N SER A 56 6.54 -5.89 1.21
CA SER A 56 7.34 -6.03 2.44
C SER A 56 8.17 -4.81 2.85
N LEU A 57 7.98 -3.64 2.23
CA LEU A 57 8.82 -2.43 2.43
C LEU A 57 10.33 -2.64 2.18
N THR A 58 10.70 -3.62 1.36
CA THR A 58 12.10 -3.92 1.03
C THR A 58 12.61 -3.20 -0.22
N SER A 59 11.84 -2.26 -0.78
CA SER A 59 12.26 -1.50 -1.97
C SER A 59 13.47 -0.63 -1.63
N GLU A 60 14.51 -0.73 -2.46
CA GLU A 60 15.71 0.09 -2.34
C GLU A 60 15.49 1.51 -2.89
N TYR A 61 14.51 1.70 -3.78
CA TYR A 61 14.29 2.96 -4.52
C TYR A 61 13.14 3.80 -3.96
N ALA A 62 12.74 3.57 -2.70
CA ALA A 62 11.68 4.34 -2.04
C ALA A 62 10.31 4.28 -2.75
N GLU A 63 10.05 3.25 -3.56
CA GLU A 63 8.87 3.18 -4.46
C GLU A 63 7.53 3.20 -3.71
N ALA A 64 7.53 2.78 -2.45
CA ALA A 64 6.38 2.81 -1.56
C ALA A 64 6.46 3.93 -0.51
N VAL A 65 7.16 5.05 -0.76
CA VAL A 65 7.20 6.18 0.17
C VAL A 65 6.08 7.19 -0.12
N PRO A 66 5.22 7.51 0.84
CA PRO A 66 4.18 8.52 0.66
C PRO A 66 4.81 9.93 0.68
N LEU A 67 5.06 10.49 -0.50
CA LEU A 67 5.61 11.83 -0.67
C LEU A 67 4.61 12.91 -0.23
N GLU A 68 3.33 12.71 -0.57
CA GLU A 68 2.25 13.68 -0.34
C GLU A 68 1.16 13.18 0.61
N GLY A 69 1.44 12.10 1.37
CA GLY A 69 0.42 11.42 2.19
C GLY A 69 -0.35 10.37 1.39
N GLY A 70 -1.64 10.25 1.63
CA GLY A 70 -2.53 9.32 0.92
C GLY A 70 -2.77 7.99 1.63
N ILE A 71 -3.24 7.01 0.85
CA ILE A 71 -3.60 5.68 1.33
C ILE A 71 -2.52 4.70 0.90
N MET A 72 -1.89 4.04 1.87
CA MET A 72 -1.02 2.90 1.59
C MET A 72 -1.80 1.61 1.64
N LEU A 73 -1.54 0.71 0.69
CA LEU A 73 -2.12 -0.64 0.68
C LEU A 73 -1.07 -1.64 1.14
N ASP A 74 -1.22 -2.19 2.34
CA ASP A 74 -0.42 -3.33 2.78
C ASP A 74 -1.01 -4.61 2.17
N MET A 75 -0.31 -5.13 1.16
CA MET A 75 -0.73 -6.28 0.37
C MET A 75 -0.42 -7.61 1.06
N ALA A 76 0.18 -7.62 2.27
CA ALA A 76 0.64 -8.85 2.93
C ALA A 76 -0.48 -9.88 3.20
N ARG A 77 -1.74 -9.46 3.24
CA ARG A 77 -2.91 -10.33 3.41
C ARG A 77 -3.40 -10.97 2.10
N MET A 78 -2.98 -10.48 0.94
CA MET A 78 -3.30 -11.04 -0.37
C MET A 78 -2.21 -12.04 -0.80
N ASN A 79 -2.12 -13.14 -0.05
CA ASN A 79 -1.07 -14.16 -0.20
C ASN A 79 -1.57 -15.46 -0.85
N HIS A 80 -2.77 -15.45 -1.43
CA HIS A 80 -3.30 -16.56 -2.21
C HIS A 80 -2.75 -16.49 -3.64
N ILE A 81 -2.29 -17.63 -4.14
CA ILE A 81 -1.73 -17.76 -5.49
C ILE A 81 -2.64 -18.72 -6.26
N GLU A 82 -3.23 -18.22 -7.34
CA GLU A 82 -3.94 -19.02 -8.34
C GLU A 82 -3.02 -19.20 -9.55
N ILE A 83 -2.96 -20.42 -10.08
CA ILE A 83 -2.14 -20.75 -11.24
C ILE A 83 -3.08 -21.05 -12.40
N ASP A 84 -2.94 -20.30 -13.48
CA ASP A 84 -3.60 -20.60 -14.75
C ASP A 84 -2.76 -21.64 -15.51
N GLU A 85 -3.23 -22.90 -15.52
CA GLU A 85 -2.51 -24.01 -16.15
C GLU A 85 -2.42 -23.87 -17.68
N GLU A 86 -3.31 -23.11 -18.31
CA GLU A 86 -3.30 -22.89 -19.78
C GLU A 86 -2.15 -21.97 -20.22
N LEU A 87 -1.63 -21.14 -19.31
CA LEU A 87 -0.50 -20.22 -19.56
C LEU A 87 0.88 -20.85 -19.32
N LEU A 88 0.94 -22.13 -18.95
CA LEU A 88 2.18 -22.85 -18.63
C LEU A 88 2.75 -23.69 -19.79
N THR A 89 2.13 -23.65 -20.97
CA THR A 89 2.54 -24.38 -22.20
C THR A 89 2.74 -23.44 -23.38
#